data_AF-A0A552UVU9-F1
#
_entry.id   AF-A0A552UVU9-F1
#
_cell.length_a   1.000
_cell.length_b   1.000
_cell.length_c   1.000
_cell.angle_alpha   90.00
_cell.angle_beta   90.00
_cell.angle_gamma   90.00
#
_symmetry.space_group_name_H-M   'P 1'
#
loop_
_entity.id
_entity.type
_entity.pdbx_description
1 polymer ?
#
loop_
_entity_poly.entity_id
_entity_poly.type
_entity_poly.pdbx_seq_one_letter_code
_entity_poly.pdbx_strand_id
1 'polypeptide(L)'
;MRGLVLIILVCICNSITSCGFVKDKKIVGKYHIVAVDIPEDECLAYEVESGDYVCLVPPKAVAYCKNDRYIFLKQIPIENNDLDFDYYIVPTLNDSLAIYPEERIIGPLNEKEFDEEILKMNLKELEFIKLD
;
A
#
# COMPACT_ATOMS: atom_id res chain seq x y z
N MET A 1 33.79 39.40 0.10
CA MET A 1 33.63 38.23 1.00
C MET A 1 32.22 38.08 1.57
N ARG A 2 31.52 39.15 1.98
CA ARG A 2 30.14 39.07 2.51
C ARG A 2 29.08 38.48 1.55
N GLY A 3 29.16 38.77 0.25
CA GLY A 3 28.23 38.22 -0.75
C GLY A 3 28.41 36.72 -1.03
N LEU A 4 29.63 36.19 -0.87
CA LEU A 4 29.93 34.78 -1.11
C LEU A 4 29.34 33.89 0.01
N VAL A 5 29.36 34.39 1.25
CA VAL A 5 28.74 33.73 2.41
C VAL A 5 27.22 33.65 2.26
N LEU A 6 26.59 34.69 1.70
CA LEU A 6 25.14 34.72 1.49
C LEU A 6 24.68 33.69 0.45
N ILE A 7 25.46 33.50 -0.61
CA ILE A 7 25.19 32.50 -1.66
C ILE A 7 25.31 31.08 -1.09
N ILE A 8 26.35 30.83 -0.29
CA ILE A 8 26.55 29.53 0.38
C ILE A 8 25.38 29.23 1.34
N LEU A 9 24.88 30.23 2.07
CA LEU A 9 23.75 30.05 2.98
C LEU A 9 22.45 29.68 2.26
N VAL A 10 22.16 30.31 1.11
CA VAL A 10 20.98 30.02 0.28
C VAL A 10 21.05 28.64 -0.37
N CYS A 11 22.24 28.18 -0.74
CA CYS A 11 22.43 26.83 -1.27
C CYS A 11 22.21 25.73 -0.22
N ILE A 12 22.56 25.97 1.05
CA ILE A 12 22.38 24.99 2.15
C ILE A 12 20.89 24.84 2.53
N CYS A 13 20.08 25.89 2.41
CA CYS A 13 18.65 25.83 2.75
C CYS A 13 17.79 25.01 1.76
N ASN A 14 18.29 24.66 0.58
CA ASN A 14 17.54 23.88 -0.41
C ASN A 14 17.72 22.36 -0.26
N SER A 15 18.60 21.90 0.63
CA SER A 15 18.90 20.47 0.80
C SER A 15 18.03 19.79 1.87
N ILE A 16 17.03 20.49 2.42
CA ILE A 16 16.07 19.94 3.38
C ILE A 16 14.82 19.47 2.62
N THR A 17 15.00 18.53 1.70
CA THR A 17 13.86 17.85 1.08
C THR A 17 13.28 16.86 2.08
N SER A 18 11.98 17.01 2.34
CA SER A 18 11.11 16.20 3.20
C SER A 18 11.49 14.71 3.27
N CYS A 19 11.34 14.09 4.44
CA CYS A 19 11.05 12.66 4.52
C CYS A 19 9.84 12.40 3.62
N GLY A 20 10.06 11.74 2.49
CA GLY A 20 9.03 11.43 1.51
C GLY A 20 9.08 9.94 1.23
N PHE A 21 7.97 9.38 0.76
CA PHE A 21 7.90 7.97 0.41
C PHE A 21 8.97 7.60 -0.62
N VAL A 22 9.69 6.51 -0.37
CA VAL A 22 10.54 5.88 -1.40
C VAL A 22 9.68 5.28 -2.52
N LYS A 23 8.42 4.95 -2.23
CA LYS A 23 7.42 4.52 -3.22
C LYS A 23 6.04 5.07 -2.88
N ASP A 24 5.39 5.66 -3.88
CA ASP A 24 3.96 6.02 -3.83
C ASP A 24 3.34 5.65 -5.19
N LYS A 25 2.61 4.54 -5.22
CA LYS A 25 1.93 4.02 -6.42
C LYS A 25 0.43 3.94 -6.19
N LYS A 26 -0.29 4.89 -6.79
CA LYS A 26 -1.76 4.87 -6.80
C LYS A 26 -2.32 3.63 -7.49
N ILE A 27 -3.27 2.96 -6.84
CA ILE A 27 -3.94 1.74 -7.32
C ILE A 27 -5.34 2.05 -7.85
N VAL A 28 -6.18 2.66 -7.02
CA VAL A 28 -7.55 3.07 -7.35
C VAL A 28 -8.07 4.04 -6.29
N GLY A 29 -8.79 5.09 -6.68
CA GLY A 29 -9.42 6.02 -5.73
C GLY A 29 -8.38 6.65 -4.79
N LYS A 30 -8.49 6.38 -3.50
CA LYS A 30 -7.55 6.80 -2.44
C LYS A 30 -6.61 5.68 -1.99
N TYR A 31 -6.60 4.53 -2.66
CA TYR A 31 -5.73 3.40 -2.32
C TYR A 31 -4.41 3.46 -3.08
N HIS A 32 -3.32 3.36 -2.34
CA HIS A 32 -1.95 3.49 -2.82
C HIS A 32 -1.09 2.35 -2.25
N ILE A 33 -0.11 1.89 -3.01
CA ILE A 33 1.00 1.12 -2.46
C ILE A 33 2.07 2.13 -2.07
N VAL A 34 2.39 2.19 -0.78
CA VAL A 34 3.37 3.14 -0.25
C VAL A 34 4.48 2.41 0.49
N ALA A 35 5.68 2.98 0.45
CA ALA A 35 6.82 2.59 1.26
C ALA A 35 7.54 3.85 1.74
N VAL A 36 7.80 3.95 3.04
CA VAL A 36 8.38 5.16 3.66
C VAL A 36 9.90 5.12 3.61
N ASP A 37 10.51 4.09 4.20
CA ASP A 37 11.96 4.05 4.42
C ASP A 37 12.70 3.17 3.40
N ILE A 38 12.20 1.95 3.16
CA ILE A 38 12.82 0.98 2.23
C ILE A 38 11.76 0.41 1.27
N PRO A 39 12.11 0.13 0.00
CA PRO A 39 11.17 -0.42 -0.98
C PRO A 39 10.50 -1.72 -0.54
N GLU A 40 11.16 -2.54 0.27
CA GLU A 40 10.63 -3.82 0.72
C GLU A 40 9.49 -3.69 1.74
N ASP A 41 9.32 -2.51 2.36
CA ASP A 41 8.27 -2.21 3.33
C ASP A 41 7.00 -1.64 2.69
N GLU A 42 6.66 -2.15 1.50
CA GLU A 42 5.44 -1.80 0.79
C GLU A 42 4.19 -2.26 1.53
N CYS A 43 3.31 -1.31 1.84
CA CYS A 43 2.01 -1.54 2.42
C CYS A 43 0.91 -1.05 1.46
N LEU A 44 -0.28 -1.65 1.54
CA LEU A 44 -1.47 -1.04 0.93
C LEU A 44 -2.01 0.02 1.89
N ALA A 45 -1.94 1.28 1.48
CA ALA A 45 -2.40 2.42 2.26
C ALA A 45 -3.62 3.10 1.65
N TYR A 46 -4.32 3.83 2.50
CA TYR A 46 -5.39 4.72 2.15
C TYR A 46 -4.99 6.17 2.40
N GLU A 47 -5.12 7.01 1.39
CA GLU A 47 -4.88 8.44 1.43
C GLU A 47 -6.02 9.13 2.22
N VAL A 48 -5.66 9.72 3.37
CA VAL A 48 -6.57 10.54 4.18
C VAL A 48 -6.42 12.02 3.79
N GLU A 49 -7.07 12.93 4.49
CA GLU A 49 -6.97 14.36 4.17
C GLU A 49 -5.53 14.88 4.32
N SER A 50 -5.19 15.93 3.56
CA SER A 50 -3.89 16.61 3.62
C SER A 50 -2.68 15.82 3.13
N GLY A 51 -2.88 14.73 2.38
CA GLY A 51 -1.78 13.95 1.78
C GLY A 51 -1.11 12.96 2.75
N ASP A 52 -1.75 12.71 3.88
CA ASP A 52 -1.34 11.67 4.82
C ASP A 52 -1.88 10.30 4.38
N TYR A 53 -1.23 9.23 4.82
CA TYR A 53 -1.55 7.85 4.45
C TYR A 53 -1.65 6.95 5.68
N VAL A 54 -2.62 6.04 5.68
CA VAL A 54 -2.78 5.00 6.70
C VAL A 54 -2.56 3.63 6.04
N CYS A 55 -1.55 2.89 6.47
CA CYS A 55 -1.36 1.50 6.04
C CYS A 55 -2.52 0.64 6.55
N LEU A 56 -3.29 0.08 5.62
CA LEU A 56 -4.43 -0.79 5.92
C LEU A 56 -4.05 -2.26 5.97
N VAL A 57 -3.17 -2.67 5.06
CA VAL A 57 -2.58 -4.01 5.05
C VAL A 57 -1.10 -3.83 5.38
N PRO A 58 -0.55 -4.62 6.33
CA PRO A 58 0.82 -4.42 6.82
C PRO A 58 1.90 -4.63 5.73
N PRO A 59 3.14 -4.18 5.98
CA PRO A 59 4.24 -4.17 5.00
C PRO A 59 4.64 -5.56 4.45
N LYS A 60 5.40 -5.57 3.35
CA LYS A 60 5.82 -6.74 2.54
C LYS A 60 4.79 -7.20 1.48
N ALA A 61 4.00 -6.27 0.95
CA ALA A 61 3.18 -6.54 -0.23
C ALA A 61 4.08 -6.90 -1.42
N VAL A 62 3.81 -8.03 -2.10
CA VAL A 62 4.60 -8.50 -3.26
C VAL A 62 3.83 -8.50 -4.56
N ALA A 63 2.50 -8.53 -4.50
CA ALA A 63 1.65 -8.42 -5.67
C ALA A 63 0.26 -7.94 -5.29
N TYR A 64 -0.45 -7.38 -6.26
CA TYR A 64 -1.85 -7.01 -6.11
C TYR A 64 -2.65 -7.28 -7.38
N CYS A 65 -3.95 -7.47 -7.24
CA CYS A 65 -4.93 -7.46 -8.32
C CYS A 65 -6.09 -6.54 -7.91
N LYS A 66 -6.90 -6.08 -8.85
CA LYS A 66 -8.13 -5.34 -8.51
C LYS A 66 -9.24 -5.58 -9.51
N ASN A 67 -10.47 -5.41 -9.04
CA ASN A 67 -11.65 -5.23 -9.87
C ASN A 67 -12.43 -3.98 -9.40
N ASP A 68 -13.66 -3.81 -9.87
CA ASP A 68 -14.48 -2.62 -9.56
C ASP A 68 -14.95 -2.52 -8.09
N ARG A 69 -14.76 -3.59 -7.32
CA ARG A 69 -15.27 -3.72 -5.94
C ARG A 69 -14.20 -4.05 -4.90
N TYR A 70 -13.07 -4.64 -5.31
CA TYR A 70 -12.06 -5.16 -4.41
C TYR A 70 -10.65 -4.96 -4.95
N ILE A 71 -9.71 -4.76 -4.04
CA ILE A 71 -8.28 -4.94 -4.22
C ILE A 71 -7.92 -6.26 -3.53
N PHE A 72 -7.16 -7.08 -4.23
CA PHE A 72 -6.60 -8.32 -3.70
C PHE A 72 -5.11 -8.10 -3.50
N LEU A 73 -4.60 -8.37 -2.31
CA LEU A 73 -3.19 -8.22 -1.99
C LEU A 73 -2.57 -9.58 -1.68
N LYS A 74 -1.33 -9.76 -2.11
CA LYS A 74 -0.48 -10.89 -1.76
C LYS A 74 0.75 -10.35 -1.02
N GLN A 75 1.05 -10.91 0.15
CA GLN A 75 2.08 -10.44 1.06
C GLN A 75 2.96 -11.62 1.53
N ILE A 76 4.24 -11.34 1.82
CA ILE A 76 5.09 -12.26 2.58
C ILE A 76 4.78 -12.06 4.08
N PRO A 77 4.43 -13.10 4.84
CA PRO A 77 4.13 -12.99 6.26
C PRO A 77 5.24 -12.27 7.05
N ILE A 78 4.84 -11.47 8.04
CA ILE A 78 5.80 -10.76 8.89
C ILE A 78 6.36 -11.68 9.96
N GLU A 79 5.50 -12.52 10.56
CA GLU A 79 5.85 -13.37 11.70
C GLU A 79 6.31 -14.78 11.32
N ASN A 80 5.93 -15.28 10.14
CA ASN A 80 6.32 -16.60 9.65
C ASN A 80 7.40 -16.49 8.57
N ASN A 81 8.51 -17.20 8.79
CA ASN A 81 9.60 -17.38 7.81
C ASN A 81 9.30 -18.47 6.77
N ASP A 82 8.05 -18.94 6.70
CA ASP A 82 7.64 -19.93 5.70
C ASP A 82 7.56 -19.30 4.31
N LEU A 83 7.69 -20.13 3.27
CA LEU A 83 7.59 -19.74 1.87
C LEU A 83 6.13 -19.44 1.43
N ASP A 84 5.20 -19.46 2.38
CA ASP A 84 3.78 -19.26 2.14
C ASP A 84 3.46 -17.76 2.10
N PHE A 85 2.34 -17.43 1.44
CA PHE A 85 1.89 -16.05 1.29
C PHE A 85 0.60 -15.81 2.06
N ASP A 86 0.49 -14.61 2.63
CA ASP A 86 -0.76 -14.09 3.14
C ASP A 86 -1.50 -13.37 2.02
N TYR A 87 -2.81 -13.56 1.98
CA TYR A 87 -3.71 -12.92 1.05
C TYR A 87 -4.72 -12.04 1.79
N TYR A 88 -5.04 -10.90 1.18
CA TYR A 88 -6.03 -9.96 1.71
C TYR A 88 -7.03 -9.57 0.63
N ILE A 89 -8.29 -9.40 1.04
CA ILE A 89 -9.36 -8.87 0.21
C ILE A 89 -9.81 -7.54 0.83
N VAL A 90 -9.59 -6.46 0.10
CA VAL A 90 -9.85 -5.09 0.55
C VAL A 90 -10.96 -4.50 -0.30
N PRO A 91 -12.15 -4.19 0.25
CA PRO A 91 -13.22 -3.57 -0.52
C PRO A 91 -12.84 -2.14 -0.93
N THR A 92 -13.09 -1.79 -2.18
CA THR A 92 -12.90 -0.41 -2.67
C THR A 92 -14.08 0.46 -2.24
N LEU A 93 -13.78 1.53 -1.49
CA LEU A 93 -14.78 2.54 -1.17
C LEU A 93 -15.01 3.42 -2.41
N ASN A 94 -16.10 3.16 -3.13
CA ASN A 94 -16.40 3.88 -4.37
C ASN A 94 -16.99 5.28 -4.16
N ASP A 95 -17.44 5.64 -2.95
CA ASP A 95 -17.85 7.00 -2.53
C ASP A 95 -18.57 7.03 -1.16
N SER A 96 -18.62 5.91 -0.42
CA SER A 96 -19.38 5.87 0.83
C SER A 96 -18.57 6.42 2.02
N LEU A 97 -19.27 7.14 2.89
CA LEU A 97 -18.95 7.63 4.26
C LEU A 97 -18.34 6.60 5.23
N ALA A 98 -17.76 5.50 4.75
CA ALA A 98 -17.05 4.54 5.58
C ALA A 98 -15.78 5.23 6.11
N ILE A 99 -15.83 5.55 7.41
CA ILE A 99 -14.79 6.29 8.11
C ILE A 99 -13.52 5.42 8.26
N TYR A 100 -13.66 4.08 8.18
CA TYR A 100 -12.60 3.11 8.48
C TYR A 100 -12.60 1.93 7.49
N PRO A 101 -11.85 2.00 6.36
CA PRO A 101 -11.73 0.90 5.40
C PRO A 101 -11.14 -0.40 6.00
N GLU A 102 -10.35 -0.30 7.07
CA GLU A 102 -9.71 -1.42 7.77
C GLU A 102 -10.71 -2.42 8.38
N GLU A 103 -11.89 -1.98 8.81
CA GLU A 103 -12.88 -2.85 9.47
C GLU A 103 -13.51 -3.89 8.53
N ARG A 104 -13.33 -3.72 7.22
CA ARG A 104 -13.94 -4.57 6.19
C ARG A 104 -12.92 -5.39 5.41
N ILE A 105 -11.67 -5.37 5.84
CA ILE A 105 -10.61 -6.17 5.24
C ILE A 105 -10.76 -7.62 5.68
N ILE A 106 -10.68 -8.53 4.72
CA ILE A 106 -10.64 -9.97 4.98
C ILE A 106 -9.18 -10.40 4.85
N GLY A 107 -8.59 -10.88 5.93
CA GLY A 107 -7.24 -11.44 5.97
C GLY A 107 -6.54 -11.21 7.32
N PRO A 108 -5.29 -11.70 7.47
CA PRO A 108 -4.56 -12.53 6.50
C PRO A 108 -5.26 -13.88 6.26
N LEU A 109 -5.30 -14.32 5.00
CA LEU A 109 -5.75 -15.63 4.58
C LEU A 109 -4.58 -16.43 4.01
N ASN A 110 -4.52 -17.72 4.24
CA ASN A 110 -3.64 -18.58 3.44
C ASN A 110 -4.21 -18.82 2.03
N GLU A 111 -3.44 -19.43 1.13
CA GLU A 111 -3.85 -19.67 -0.26
C GLU A 111 -5.18 -20.44 -0.38
N LYS A 112 -5.37 -21.47 0.46
CA LYS A 112 -6.59 -22.28 0.44
C LYS A 112 -7.81 -21.48 0.88
N GLU A 113 -7.69 -20.72 1.97
CA GLU A 113 -8.77 -19.85 2.48
C GLU A 113 -9.11 -18.75 1.47
N PHE A 114 -8.09 -18.18 0.82
CA PHE A 114 -8.27 -17.20 -0.22
C PHE A 114 -9.05 -17.78 -1.40
N ASP A 115 -8.67 -18.94 -1.92
CA ASP A 115 -9.37 -19.62 -3.01
C ASP A 115 -10.83 -19.92 -2.64
N GLU A 116 -11.09 -20.37 -1.40
CA GLU A 116 -12.44 -20.59 -0.90
C GLU A 116 -13.27 -19.29 -0.88
N GLU A 117 -12.69 -18.15 -0.47
CA GLU A 117 -13.37 -16.85 -0.50
C GLU A 117 -13.62 -16.36 -1.93
N ILE A 118 -12.65 -16.48 -2.84
CA ILE A 118 -12.82 -16.12 -4.27
C ILE A 118 -13.97 -16.92 -4.90
N LEU A 119 -14.07 -18.21 -4.58
CA LEU A 119 -15.17 -19.07 -5.01
C LEU A 119 -16.51 -18.64 -4.42
N LYS A 120 -16.58 -18.36 -3.10
CA LYS A 120 -17.81 -17.87 -2.44
C LYS A 120 -18.30 -16.56 -3.03
N MET A 121 -17.37 -15.68 -3.41
CA MET A 121 -17.66 -14.39 -4.03
C MET A 121 -18.03 -14.49 -5.52
N ASN A 122 -17.98 -15.68 -6.11
CA ASN A 122 -18.21 -15.95 -7.54
C ASN A 122 -17.33 -15.06 -8.44
N LEU A 123 -16.09 -14.86 -8.02
CA LEU A 123 -15.08 -14.15 -8.80
C LEU A 123 -14.32 -15.18 -9.64
N LYS A 124 -13.90 -14.76 -10.84
CA LYS A 124 -13.09 -15.58 -11.74
C LYS A 124 -11.72 -14.94 -11.88
N GLU A 125 -10.72 -15.80 -12.09
CA GLU A 125 -9.34 -15.54 -12.50
C GLU A 125 -8.79 -14.15 -12.14
N LEU A 126 -7.99 -14.10 -11.07
CA LEU A 126 -7.32 -12.89 -10.61
C LEU A 126 -5.91 -12.82 -11.21
N GLU A 127 -5.65 -11.80 -12.03
CA GLU A 127 -4.33 -11.55 -12.58
C GLU A 127 -3.54 -10.63 -11.65
N PHE A 128 -2.60 -11.20 -10.91
CA PHE A 128 -1.76 -10.45 -9.98
C PHE A 128 -0.61 -9.72 -10.71
N ILE A 129 -0.52 -8.42 -10.44
CA ILE A 129 0.59 -7.56 -10.87
C ILE A 129 1.64 -7.59 -9.76
N LYS A 130 2.85 -8.03 -10.11
CA LYS A 130 3.99 -8.03 -9.18
C LYS A 130 4.39 -6.59 -8.83
N LEU A 131 4.74 -6.39 -7.58
CA LEU A 131 5.34 -5.16 -7.08
C LEU A 131 6.87 -5.24 -7.22
N ASP A 132 7.45 -4.19 -7.81
CA ASP A 132 8.89 -4.03 -8.06
C ASP A 132 9.68 -3.58 -6.84
#